data_AF-T2JCF4-F1
#
_entry.id   AF-T2JCF4-F1
#
_cell.length_a   1.000
_cell.length_b   1.000
_cell.length_c   1.000
_cell.angle_alpha   90.00
_cell.angle_beta   90.00
_cell.angle_gamma   90.00
#
_symmetry.space_group_name_H-M   'P 1'
#
loop_
_entity.id
_entity.type
_entity.pdbx_description
1 polymer ?
#
loop_
_entity_poly.entity_id
_entity_poly.type
_entity_poly.pdbx_seq_one_letter_code
_entity_poly.pdbx_strand_id
1 'polypeptide(L)'
;MNFPLPVEYRRFLPRFYRLASVSVLSNLMVPLAGLCDTAFLGHLEDIRYLAGVILGSILFDYLYRVLKFIRSGTNTITAEAVGREDEEGILLAILRSGLIALIIAFTILILQYPIEKIGFTILSGSPEIEVSGIDYFSARIWGAPAVLLNFVFIGWFLGREMKAANFFLIFCR
;
A
#
# COMPACT_ATOMS: atom_id res chain seq x y z
N MET A 1 15.18 -45.01 -0.62
CA MET A 1 16.12 -43.91 -0.89
C MET A 1 16.10 -42.96 0.30
N ASN A 2 16.97 -43.19 1.30
CA ASN A 2 17.15 -42.28 2.42
C ASN A 2 18.14 -41.20 1.99
N PHE A 3 17.65 -40.03 1.57
CA PHE A 3 18.50 -38.85 1.43
C PHE A 3 18.87 -38.36 2.83
N PRO A 4 20.14 -38.47 3.26
CA PRO A 4 20.55 -37.94 4.55
C PRO A 4 20.60 -36.42 4.42
N LEU A 5 19.58 -35.73 4.95
CA LEU A 5 19.57 -34.28 4.98
C LEU A 5 20.69 -33.76 5.91
N PRO A 6 21.58 -32.88 5.42
CA PRO A 6 22.63 -32.27 6.25
C PRO A 6 22.02 -31.58 7.49
N VAL A 7 22.66 -31.75 8.65
CA VAL A 7 22.18 -31.30 9.98
C VAL A 7 21.89 -29.78 10.02
N GLU A 8 22.53 -28.99 9.16
CA GLU A 8 22.30 -27.54 9.00
C GLU A 8 20.87 -27.19 8.53
N TYR A 9 20.21 -28.05 7.76
CA TYR A 9 18.89 -27.75 7.20
C TYR A 9 17.74 -27.90 8.23
N ARG A 10 17.98 -28.63 9.33
CA ARG A 10 16.96 -28.94 10.35
C ARG A 10 16.49 -27.70 11.13
N ARG A 11 17.33 -26.67 11.25
CA ARG A 11 16.97 -25.36 11.84
C ARG A 11 16.38 -24.39 10.81
N PHE A 12 16.69 -24.55 9.52
CA PHE A 12 16.22 -23.66 8.46
C PHE A 12 14.76 -23.93 8.07
N LEU A 13 14.36 -25.21 7.98
CA LEU A 13 12.98 -25.61 7.64
C LEU A 13 11.88 -24.97 8.48
N PRO A 14 11.91 -25.03 9.83
CA PRO A 14 10.85 -24.46 10.65
C PRO A 14 10.84 -22.92 10.58
N ARG A 15 12.00 -22.28 10.40
CA ARG A 15 12.10 -20.83 10.20
C ARG A 15 11.52 -20.43 8.85
N PHE A 16 11.85 -21.18 7.79
CA PHE A 16 11.32 -20.97 6.44
C PHE A 16 9.81 -21.19 6.40
N TYR A 17 9.29 -22.28 6.98
CA TYR A 17 7.86 -22.54 7.05
C TYR A 17 7.10 -21.45 7.81
N ARG A 18 7.65 -20.97 8.93
CA ARG A 18 7.05 -19.87 9.70
C ARG A 18 7.04 -18.56 8.91
N LEU A 19 8.10 -18.26 8.16
CA LEU A 19 8.14 -17.07 7.29
C LEU A 19 7.19 -17.20 6.11
N ALA A 20 7.16 -18.37 5.47
CA ALA A 20 6.31 -18.65 4.32
C ALA A 20 4.82 -18.63 4.71
N SER A 21 4.44 -19.26 5.83
CA SER A 21 3.04 -19.26 6.30
C SER A 21 2.55 -17.86 6.64
N VAL A 22 3.38 -17.06 7.32
CA VAL A 22 3.13 -15.66 7.61
C VAL A 22 2.94 -14.83 6.33
N SER A 23 3.82 -15.03 5.35
CA SER A 23 3.77 -14.27 4.09
C SER A 23 2.53 -14.67 3.27
N VAL A 24 2.17 -15.94 3.24
CA VAL A 24 0.97 -16.45 2.57
C VAL A 24 -0.29 -15.91 3.25
N LEU A 25 -0.38 -15.96 4.58
CA LEU A 25 -1.49 -15.36 5.34
C LEU A 25 -1.63 -13.86 5.09
N SER A 26 -0.52 -13.13 5.05
CA SER A 26 -0.53 -11.69 4.77
C SER A 26 -0.99 -11.36 3.35
N ASN A 27 -0.61 -12.19 2.37
CA ASN A 27 -1.09 -12.03 0.99
C ASN A 27 -2.56 -12.44 0.82
N LEU A 28 -3.06 -13.36 1.66
CA LEU A 28 -4.47 -13.76 1.71
C LEU A 28 -5.39 -12.68 2.29
N MET A 29 -4.88 -11.77 3.13
CA MET A 29 -5.68 -10.67 3.67
C MET A 29 -6.19 -9.72 2.59
N VAL A 30 -5.44 -9.52 1.50
CA VAL A 30 -5.86 -8.63 0.40
C VAL A 30 -7.15 -9.11 -0.28
N PRO A 31 -7.26 -10.37 -0.76
CA PRO A 31 -8.52 -10.88 -1.31
C PRO A 31 -9.61 -11.06 -0.24
N LEU A 32 -9.26 -11.36 1.02
CA LEU A 32 -10.25 -11.49 2.10
C LEU A 32 -10.90 -10.14 2.47
N ALA A 33 -10.09 -9.08 2.51
CA ALA A 33 -10.56 -7.71 2.70
C ALA A 33 -11.44 -7.29 1.52
N GLY A 34 -11.04 -7.61 0.28
CA GLY A 34 -11.87 -7.40 -0.90
C GLY A 34 -13.21 -8.15 -0.86
N LEU A 35 -13.23 -9.38 -0.33
CA LEU A 35 -14.46 -10.15 -0.10
C LEU A 35 -15.35 -9.51 0.98
N CYS A 36 -14.76 -9.03 2.08
CA CYS A 36 -15.51 -8.29 3.11
C CYS A 36 -16.10 -6.99 2.55
N ASP A 37 -15.30 -6.19 1.84
CA ASP A 37 -15.76 -4.97 1.20
C ASP A 37 -16.91 -5.27 0.23
N THR A 38 -16.77 -6.33 -0.59
CA THR A 38 -17.84 -6.78 -1.51
C THR A 38 -19.09 -7.24 -0.76
N ALA A 39 -18.95 -7.93 0.38
CA ALA A 39 -20.09 -8.37 1.19
C ALA A 39 -20.81 -7.20 1.90
N PHE A 40 -20.05 -6.22 2.41
CA PHE A 40 -20.59 -5.01 3.03
C PHE A 40 -21.30 -4.13 2.00
N LEU A 41 -20.67 -3.90 0.84
CA LEU A 41 -21.28 -3.10 -0.22
C LEU A 41 -22.40 -3.84 -0.97
N GLY A 42 -22.38 -5.18 -1.00
CA GLY A 42 -23.45 -6.01 -1.57
C GLY A 42 -24.74 -6.01 -0.76
N HIS A 43 -24.74 -5.46 0.46
CA HIS A 43 -25.92 -5.32 1.31
C HIS A 43 -26.67 -3.98 1.11
N LEU A 44 -26.14 -3.07 0.30
CA LEU A 44 -26.86 -1.86 -0.12
C LEU A 44 -27.91 -2.24 -1.17
N GLU A 45 -29.17 -1.90 -0.92
CA GLU A 45 -30.33 -2.24 -1.76
C GLU A 45 -30.25 -1.69 -3.20
N ASP A 46 -29.27 -0.82 -3.50
CA ASP A 46 -29.15 -0.11 -4.76
C ASP A 46 -27.74 -0.25 -5.36
N ILE A 47 -27.63 -1.15 -6.35
CA ILE A 47 -26.40 -1.58 -7.07
C ILE A 47 -25.59 -0.39 -7.61
N ARG A 48 -26.25 0.75 -7.85
CA ARG A 48 -25.65 1.96 -8.43
C ARG A 48 -24.61 2.61 -7.52
N TYR A 49 -24.84 2.65 -6.20
CA TYR A 49 -23.86 3.20 -5.25
C TYR A 49 -22.62 2.31 -5.13
N LEU A 50 -22.82 0.98 -5.13
CA LEU A 50 -21.75 0.00 -5.12
C LEU A 50 -20.87 0.13 -6.37
N ALA A 51 -21.47 0.31 -7.55
CA ALA A 51 -20.74 0.54 -8.79
C ALA A 51 -19.86 1.81 -8.72
N GLY A 52 -20.37 2.90 -8.14
CA GLY A 52 -19.62 4.15 -7.95
C GLY A 52 -18.41 3.98 -7.03
N VAL A 53 -18.58 3.27 -5.91
CA VAL A 53 -17.50 2.96 -4.98
C VAL A 53 -16.44 2.06 -5.61
N ILE A 54 -16.82 1.08 -6.43
CA ILE A 54 -15.87 0.24 -7.18
C ILE A 54 -15.05 1.10 -8.13
N LEU A 55 -15.70 1.98 -8.92
CA LEU A 55 -14.99 2.87 -9.84
C LEU A 55 -14.01 3.79 -9.10
N GLY A 56 -14.43 4.41 -7.98
CA GLY A 56 -13.56 5.22 -7.14
C GLY A 56 -12.39 4.41 -6.56
N SER A 57 -12.64 3.18 -6.11
CA SER A 57 -11.61 2.28 -5.58
C SER A 57 -10.58 1.87 -6.63
N ILE A 58 -11.02 1.58 -7.86
CA ILE A 58 -10.14 1.30 -9.00
C ILE A 58 -9.25 2.51 -9.28
N LEU A 59 -9.82 3.72 -9.33
CA LEU A 59 -9.06 4.95 -9.53
C LEU A 59 -7.97 5.13 -8.46
N PHE A 60 -8.31 4.94 -7.18
CA PHE A 60 -7.33 5.00 -6.09
C PHE A 60 -6.29 3.89 -6.16
N ASP A 61 -6.64 2.65 -6.56
CA ASP A 61 -5.64 1.59 -6.68
C ASP A 61 -4.62 1.92 -7.77
N TYR A 62 -5.06 2.46 -8.92
CA TYR A 62 -4.13 2.95 -9.95
C TYR A 62 -3.27 4.11 -9.45
N LEU A 63 -3.88 5.12 -8.83
CA LEU A 63 -3.18 6.28 -8.29
C LEU A 63 -2.10 5.85 -7.27
N TYR A 64 -2.50 5.07 -6.26
CA TYR A 64 -1.59 4.59 -5.23
C TYR A 64 -0.58 3.57 -5.76
N ARG A 65 -0.88 2.82 -6.81
CA ARG A 65 0.07 1.89 -7.44
C ARG A 65 1.26 2.63 -8.06
N VAL A 66 1.03 3.79 -8.68
CA VAL A 66 2.15 4.63 -9.17
C VAL A 66 2.93 5.23 -8.00
N LEU A 67 2.22 5.72 -6.98
CA LEU A 67 2.84 6.32 -5.78
C LEU A 67 3.60 5.31 -4.90
N LYS A 68 3.28 4.01 -4.97
CA LYS A 68 4.05 2.93 -4.33
C LYS A 68 5.52 2.91 -4.76
N PHE A 69 5.90 3.59 -5.84
CA PHE A 69 7.31 3.79 -6.20
C PHE A 69 8.11 4.52 -5.10
N ILE A 70 7.49 5.45 -4.37
CA ILE A 70 8.13 6.18 -3.26
C ILE A 70 8.63 5.20 -2.18
N ARG A 71 7.84 4.16 -1.89
CA ARG A 71 8.23 3.09 -0.96
C ARG A 71 9.49 2.38 -1.45
N SER A 72 9.52 2.00 -2.73
CA SER A 72 10.66 1.29 -3.32
C SER A 72 11.91 2.16 -3.38
N GLY A 73 11.78 3.43 -3.77
CA GLY A 73 12.89 4.38 -3.81
C GLY A 73 13.47 4.67 -2.42
N THR A 74 12.60 4.84 -1.42
CA THR A 74 13.03 5.03 -0.02
C THR A 74 13.76 3.80 0.52
N ASN A 75 13.26 2.61 0.20
CA ASN A 75 13.91 1.35 0.57
C ASN A 75 15.33 1.25 0.02
N THR A 76 15.54 1.56 -1.27
CA THR A 76 16.87 1.53 -1.89
C THR A 76 17.84 2.51 -1.23
N ILE A 77 17.43 3.77 -1.05
CA ILE A 77 18.28 4.80 -0.41
C ILE A 77 18.62 4.43 1.03
N THR A 78 17.63 3.92 1.78
CA THR A 78 17.83 3.50 3.17
C THR A 78 18.75 2.28 3.25
N ALA A 79 18.58 1.29 2.36
CA ALA A 79 19.42 0.10 2.32
C ALA A 79 20.89 0.42 1.99
N GLU A 80 21.13 1.40 1.11
CA GLU A 80 22.48 1.89 0.82
C GLU A 80 23.13 2.56 2.04
N ALA A 81 22.40 3.41 2.76
CA ALA A 81 22.90 4.05 3.98
C ALA A 81 23.17 3.04 5.10
N VAL A 82 22.29 2.04 5.25
CA VAL A 82 22.47 0.92 6.19
C VAL A 82 23.72 0.10 5.86
N GLY A 83 23.97 -0.20 4.58
CA GLY A 83 25.18 -0.92 4.16
C GLY A 83 26.48 -0.15 4.39
N ARG A 84 26.41 1.17 4.61
CA ARG A 84 27.55 2.04 4.96
C ARG A 84 27.70 2.29 6.45
N GLU A 85 26.85 1.68 7.29
CA GLU A 85 26.79 1.90 8.74
C GLU A 85 26.60 3.39 9.14
N ASP A 86 25.98 4.19 8.25
CA ASP A 86 25.77 5.62 8.45
C ASP A 86 24.39 5.89 9.07
N GLU A 87 24.36 6.03 10.39
CA GLU A 87 23.11 6.31 11.13
C GLU A 87 22.49 7.66 10.78
N GLU A 88 23.31 8.67 10.47
CA GLU A 88 22.82 9.99 10.06
C GLU A 88 22.18 9.92 8.66
N GLY A 89 22.83 9.20 7.74
CA GLY A 89 22.30 8.96 6.39
C GLY A 89 20.94 8.27 6.38
N ILE A 90 20.69 7.36 7.33
CA ILE A 90 19.41 6.69 7.50
C ILE A 90 18.30 7.67 7.94
N LEU A 91 18.60 8.56 8.88
CA LEU A 91 17.67 9.58 9.38
C LEU A 91 17.36 10.63 8.29
N LEU A 92 18.38 11.01 7.52
CA LEU A 92 18.22 11.90 6.38
C LEU A 92 17.38 11.26 5.26
N ALA A 93 17.49 9.95 5.05
CA ALA A 93 16.69 9.23 4.06
C ALA A 93 15.18 9.31 4.36
N ILE A 94 14.78 9.07 5.62
CA ILE A 94 13.36 9.15 6.01
C ILE A 94 12.85 10.59 5.99
N LEU A 95 13.64 11.57 6.43
CA LEU A 95 13.25 12.98 6.38
C LEU A 95 13.05 13.46 4.94
N ARG A 96 13.99 13.14 4.05
CA ARG A 96 13.93 13.53 2.63
C ARG A 96 12.76 12.86 1.93
N SER A 97 12.61 11.54 2.07
CA SER A 97 11.49 10.82 1.48
C SER A 97 10.14 11.24 2.06
N GLY A 98 10.09 11.52 3.37
CA GLY A 98 8.90 12.01 4.06
C GLY A 98 8.46 13.38 3.54
N LEU A 99 9.39 14.32 3.37
CA LEU A 99 9.13 15.62 2.76
C LEU A 99 8.63 15.48 1.32
N ILE A 100 9.27 14.65 0.50
CA ILE A 100 8.82 14.40 -0.87
C ILE A 100 7.40 13.81 -0.88
N ALA A 101 7.11 12.85 -0.01
CA ALA A 101 5.79 12.24 0.11
C ALA A 101 4.72 13.26 0.52
N LEU A 102 5.03 14.15 1.47
CA LEU A 102 4.13 15.25 1.86
C LEU A 102 3.89 16.23 0.71
N ILE A 103 4.93 16.65 0.00
CA ILE A 103 4.80 17.54 -1.17
C ILE A 103 3.90 16.91 -2.22
N ILE A 104 4.09 15.61 -2.51
CA ILE A 104 3.25 14.88 -3.45
C ILE A 104 1.82 14.76 -2.93
N ALA A 105 1.61 14.49 -1.64
CA ALA A 105 0.28 14.44 -1.04
C ALA A 105 -0.46 15.76 -1.18
N PHE A 106 0.21 16.88 -0.86
CA PHE A 106 -0.37 18.21 -1.02
C PHE A 106 -0.64 18.55 -2.49
N THR A 107 0.25 18.14 -3.39
CA THR A 107 0.03 18.31 -4.84
C THR A 107 -1.22 17.57 -5.28
N ILE A 108 -1.42 16.33 -4.82
CA ILE A 108 -2.63 15.53 -5.11
C ILE A 108 -3.88 16.19 -4.52
N LEU A 109 -3.82 16.73 -3.30
CA LEU A 109 -4.95 17.45 -2.69
C LEU A 109 -5.31 18.72 -3.47
N ILE A 110 -4.32 19.45 -3.98
CA ILE A 110 -4.55 20.63 -4.83
C ILE A 110 -5.13 20.21 -6.19
N LEU A 111 -4.60 19.13 -6.78
CA LEU A 111 -5.06 18.56 -8.05
C LEU A 111 -6.26 17.61 -7.89
N GLN A 112 -6.95 17.61 -6.75
CA GLN A 112 -8.06 16.68 -6.52
C GLN A 112 -9.14 16.79 -7.61
N TYR A 113 -9.48 18.02 -8.01
CA TYR A 113 -10.50 18.30 -9.02
C TYR A 113 -10.13 17.82 -10.43
N PRO A 114 -8.93 18.12 -10.98
CA PRO A 114 -8.54 17.54 -12.27
C PRO A 114 -8.34 16.02 -12.21
N ILE A 115 -7.90 15.46 -11.08
CA ILE A 115 -7.74 14.00 -10.91
C ILE A 115 -9.11 13.31 -10.96
N GLU A 116 -10.10 13.85 -10.25
CA GLU A 116 -11.49 13.40 -10.26
C GLU A 116 -12.03 13.41 -11.70
N LYS A 117 -11.98 14.57 -12.36
CA LYS A 117 -12.54 14.75 -13.69
C LYS A 117 -11.89 13.85 -14.74
N ILE A 118 -10.56 13.75 -14.73
CA ILE A 118 -9.82 12.86 -15.65
C ILE A 118 -10.12 11.40 -15.31
N GLY A 119 -10.15 11.04 -14.03
CA GLY A 119 -10.43 9.69 -13.57
C GLY A 119 -11.81 9.18 -14.02
N PHE A 120 -12.85 9.98 -13.80
CA PHE A 120 -14.21 9.62 -14.21
C PHE A 120 -14.42 9.68 -15.73
N THR A 121 -13.73 10.59 -16.43
CA THR A 121 -13.73 10.61 -17.91
C THR A 121 -13.10 9.35 -18.50
N ILE A 122 -11.98 8.86 -17.94
CA ILE A 122 -11.31 7.64 -18.41
C ILE A 122 -12.15 6.40 -18.08
N LEU A 123 -12.75 6.34 -16.90
CA LEU A 123 -13.56 5.19 -16.47
C LEU A 123 -14.92 5.11 -17.17
N SER A 124 -15.34 6.13 -17.91
CA SER A 124 -16.60 6.15 -18.70
C SER A 124 -17.82 5.72 -17.88
N GLY A 125 -17.94 6.23 -16.65
CA GLY A 125 -19.09 5.96 -15.79
C GLY A 125 -20.36 6.62 -16.34
N SER A 126 -21.53 5.98 -16.19
CA SER A 126 -22.79 6.69 -16.45
C SER A 126 -22.96 7.83 -15.43
N PRO A 127 -23.69 8.92 -15.78
CA PRO A 127 -23.79 10.12 -14.93
C PRO A 127 -24.28 9.82 -13.50
N GLU A 128 -25.10 8.78 -13.35
CA GLU A 128 -25.67 8.33 -12.08
C GLU A 128 -24.64 7.61 -11.19
N ILE A 129 -23.65 6.93 -11.79
CA ILE A 129 -22.58 6.22 -11.09
C ILE A 129 -21.45 7.20 -10.73
N GLU A 130 -21.23 8.22 -11.57
CA GLU A 130 -20.23 9.27 -11.36
C GLU A 130 -20.46 10.06 -10.07
N VAL A 131 -21.72 10.44 -9.78
CA VAL A 131 -22.07 11.16 -8.55
C VAL A 131 -21.66 10.39 -7.28
N SER A 132 -21.97 9.09 -7.23
CA SER A 132 -21.60 8.24 -6.08
C SER A 132 -20.08 8.04 -5.97
N GLY A 133 -19.38 8.00 -7.11
CA GLY A 133 -17.92 7.91 -7.13
C GLY A 133 -17.24 9.19 -6.64
N ILE A 134 -17.78 10.37 -6.98
CA ILE A 134 -17.27 11.67 -6.57
C ILE A 134 -17.39 11.85 -5.06
N ASP A 135 -18.54 11.51 -4.48
CA ASP A 135 -18.75 11.56 -3.03
C ASP A 135 -17.72 10.68 -2.30
N TYR A 136 -17.50 9.46 -2.78
CA TYR A 136 -16.48 8.57 -2.25
C TYR A 136 -15.05 9.13 -2.41
N PHE A 137 -14.74 9.71 -3.58
CA PHE A 137 -13.44 10.32 -3.84
C PHE A 137 -13.15 11.48 -2.89
N SER A 138 -14.12 12.37 -2.68
CA SER A 138 -14.02 13.53 -1.80
C SER A 138 -13.76 13.13 -0.34
N ALA A 139 -14.38 12.04 0.13
CA ALA A 139 -14.15 11.53 1.48
C ALA A 139 -12.75 10.89 1.62
N ARG A 140 -12.30 10.16 0.59
CA ARG A 140 -11.08 9.35 0.66
C ARG A 140 -9.80 10.13 0.35
N ILE A 141 -9.88 11.24 -0.39
CA ILE A 141 -8.70 12.05 -0.77
C ILE A 141 -7.97 12.64 0.45
N TRP A 142 -8.69 12.96 1.52
CA TRP A 142 -8.11 13.44 2.78
C TRP A 142 -7.20 12.41 3.47
N GLY A 143 -7.38 11.12 3.16
CA GLY A 143 -6.51 10.05 3.63
C GLY A 143 -5.19 9.93 2.86
N ALA A 144 -5.06 10.56 1.68
CA ALA A 144 -3.86 10.49 0.84
C ALA A 144 -2.54 10.85 1.56
N PRO A 145 -2.45 11.94 2.36
CA PRO A 145 -1.23 12.26 3.10
C PRO A 145 -0.83 11.17 4.11
N ALA A 146 -1.81 10.58 4.80
CA ALA A 146 -1.54 9.48 5.74
C ALA A 146 -1.04 8.22 5.01
N VAL A 147 -1.62 7.89 3.86
CA VAL A 147 -1.20 6.74 3.02
C VAL A 147 0.22 6.93 2.48
N LEU A 148 0.56 8.13 2.01
CA LEU A 148 1.88 8.43 1.48
C LEU A 148 2.97 8.40 2.55
N LEU A 149 2.71 8.96 3.74
CA LEU A 149 3.61 8.82 4.89
C LEU A 149 3.79 7.36 5.28
N ASN A 150 2.71 6.58 5.30
CA ASN A 150 2.77 5.14 5.56
C ASN A 150 3.70 4.41 4.57
N PHE A 151 3.64 4.74 3.28
CA PHE A 151 4.56 4.18 2.27
C PHE A 151 6.03 4.50 2.56
N VAL A 152 6.35 5.72 3.00
CA VAL A 152 7.71 6.11 3.40
C VAL A 152 8.17 5.30 4.62
N PHE A 153 7.34 5.21 5.65
CA PHE A 153 7.66 4.42 6.84
C PHE A 153 7.93 2.96 6.50
N ILE A 154 7.06 2.32 5.71
CA ILE A 154 7.27 0.93 5.28
C ILE A 154 8.58 0.79 4.49
N GLY A 155 8.87 1.72 3.56
CA GLY A 155 10.11 1.72 2.78
C GLY A 155 11.35 1.83 3.66
N TRP A 156 11.30 2.69 4.69
CA TRP A 156 12.37 2.87 5.65
C TRP A 156 12.59 1.64 6.54
N PHE A 157 11.52 1.03 7.05
CA PHE A 157 11.60 -0.20 7.86
C PHE A 157 12.11 -1.40 7.04
N LEU A 158 11.74 -1.52 5.77
CA LEU A 158 12.29 -2.51 4.83
C LEU A 158 13.81 -2.30 4.64
N GLY A 159 14.23 -1.06 4.40
CA GLY A 159 15.65 -0.75 4.14
C GLY A 159 16.55 -0.97 5.35
N ARG A 160 16.02 -0.77 6.56
CA ARG A 160 16.69 -1.02 7.85
C ARG A 160 16.87 -2.50 8.21
N GLU A 161 16.41 -3.43 7.37
CA GLU A 161 16.34 -4.86 7.67
C GLU A 161 15.64 -5.19 9.02
N MET A 162 14.82 -4.28 9.54
CA MET A 162 14.04 -4.49 10.77
C MET A 162 12.85 -5.41 10.45
N LYS A 163 13.16 -6.70 10.36
CA LYS A 163 12.24 -7.79 9.94
C LYS A 163 11.04 -7.97 10.87
N ALA A 164 11.12 -7.49 12.13
CA ALA A 164 10.03 -7.56 13.11
C ALA A 164 8.96 -6.46 12.92
N ALA A 165 9.37 -5.23 12.58
CA ALA A 165 8.43 -4.10 12.39
C ALA A 165 7.64 -4.22 11.07
N ASN A 166 8.25 -4.82 10.05
CA ASN A 166 7.59 -5.10 8.76
C ASN A 166 6.37 -6.01 8.89
N PHE A 167 6.41 -6.97 9.82
CA PHE A 167 5.30 -7.88 10.05
C PHE A 167 4.07 -7.15 10.62
N PHE A 168 4.26 -6.18 11.51
CA PHE A 168 3.17 -5.41 12.10
C PHE A 168 2.55 -4.40 11.11
N LEU A 169 3.37 -3.81 10.24
CA LEU A 169 2.92 -2.83 9.24
C LEU A 169 2.24 -3.46 8.02
N ILE A 170 2.61 -4.67 7.61
CA ILE A 170 1.87 -5.43 6.58
C ILE A 170 0.50 -5.86 7.12
N PHE A 171 0.39 -6.13 8.43
CA PHE A 171 -0.86 -6.50 9.08
C PHE A 171 -1.84 -5.32 9.25
N CYS A 172 -1.35 -4.08 9.22
CA CYS A 172 -2.14 -2.85 9.42
C CYS A 172 -2.45 -2.11 8.11
N ARG A 173 -2.24 -2.76 6.97
CA ARG A 173 -2.52 -2.22 5.63
C ARG A 173 -3.97 -2.43 5.21
#